data_AF-A0A380E0D7-F1
#
_entry.id   AF-A0A380E0D7-F1
#
_cell.length_a   1.000
_cell.length_b   1.000
_cell.length_c   1.000
_cell.angle_alpha   90.00
_cell.angle_beta   90.00
_cell.angle_gamma   90.00
#
_symmetry.space_group_name_H-M   'P 1'
#
loop_
_entity.id
_entity.type
_entity.pdbx_description
1 polymer ?
#
loop_
_entity_poly.entity_id
_entity_poly.type
_entity_poly.pdbx_seq_one_letter_code
_entity_poly.pdbx_strand_id
1 'polypeptide(L)' 'MDDEETAVVALIENIQRENLSVVEEAEAYKKLLEIGDTTQSELAKSLGKSQSFIANKLRLLKLARKYYFA' A
#
# COMPACT_ATOMS: atom_id res chain seq x y z
N MET A 1 -2.94 2.95 -22.55
CA MET A 1 -2.64 2.39 -21.23
C MET A 1 -1.15 2.48 -21.10
N ASP A 2 -0.71 3.32 -20.19
CA ASP A 2 0.70 3.49 -19.86
C ASP A 2 1.16 2.29 -19.00
N ASP A 3 2.46 2.00 -18.98
CA ASP A 3 3.03 0.89 -18.22
C ASP A 3 2.81 1.09 -16.71
N GLU A 4 2.81 2.34 -16.24
CA GLU A 4 2.51 2.71 -14.85
C GLU A 4 1.06 2.44 -14.46
N GLU A 5 0.09 2.82 -15.29
CA GLU A 5 -1.33 2.51 -15.03
C GLU A 5 -1.55 0.99 -14.92
N THR A 6 -0.90 0.22 -15.79
CA THR A 6 -1.00 -1.24 -15.78
C THR A 6 -0.40 -1.83 -14.49
N ALA A 7 0.74 -1.29 -14.04
CA ALA A 7 1.38 -1.70 -12.80
C ALA A 7 0.52 -1.36 -11.57
N VAL A 8 -0.10 -0.18 -11.54
CA VAL A 8 -1.01 0.25 -10.46
C VAL A 8 -2.22 -0.67 -10.36
N VAL A 9 -2.88 -0.98 -11.48
CA VAL A 9 -4.04 -1.89 -11.49
C VAL A 9 -3.66 -3.27 -10.96
N ALA A 10 -2.56 -3.85 -11.46
CA ALA A 10 -2.09 -5.16 -11.01
C ALA A 10 -1.74 -5.20 -9.51
N LEU A 11 -1.20 -4.09 -8.97
CA LEU A 11 -0.92 -3.97 -7.55
C LEU A 11 -2.20 -3.91 -6.71
N ILE A 12 -3.22 -3.17 -7.15
CA ILE A 12 -4.51 -3.10 -6.46
C ILE A 12 -5.18 -4.47 -6.40
N GLU A 13 -5.18 -5.22 -7.51
CA GLU A 13 -5.73 -6.58 -7.54
C GLU A 13 -4.98 -7.53 -6.60
N ASN A 14 -3.64 -7.44 -6.55
CA ASN A 14 -2.84 -8.25 -5.63
C ASN A 14 -3.15 -7.93 -4.15
N ILE A 15 -3.42 -6.66 -3.81
CA ILE A 15 -3.77 -6.25 -2.44
C ILE A 15 -5.11 -6.82 -1.97
N GLN A 16 -6.03 -7.10 -2.89
CA GLN A 16 -7.35 -7.65 -2.54
C GLN A 16 -7.32 -9.14 -2.19
N ARG A 17 -6.16 -9.81 -2.23
CA ARG A 17 -6.02 -11.22 -1.83
C ARG A 17 -6.14 -11.37 -0.32
N GLU A 18 -6.99 -12.31 0.12
CA GLU A 18 -7.33 -12.51 1.54
C GLU A 18 -6.16 -13.05 2.42
N ASN A 19 -5.05 -13.49 1.81
CA ASN A 19 -3.93 -14.13 2.52
C ASN A 19 -2.68 -13.25 2.67
N LEU A 20 -2.78 -11.93 2.49
CA LEU A 20 -1.64 -11.05 2.73
C LEU A 20 -1.40 -10.86 4.22
N SER A 21 -0.13 -10.95 4.62
CA SER A 21 0.29 -10.50 5.94
C SER A 21 0.19 -8.97 6.04
N VAL A 22 0.11 -8.48 7.28
CA VAL A 22 0.02 -7.04 7.57
C VAL A 22 1.23 -6.26 7.02
N VAL A 23 2.39 -6.90 6.92
CA VAL A 23 3.60 -6.28 6.36
C VAL A 23 3.51 -6.21 4.83
N GLU A 24 3.10 -7.29 4.17
CA GLU A 24 2.95 -7.33 2.71
C GLU A 24 1.92 -6.30 2.22
N GLU A 25 0.77 -6.17 2.90
CA GLU A 25 -0.20 -5.12 2.58
C GLU A 25 0.40 -3.71 2.70
N ALA A 26 1.16 -3.47 3.77
CA ALA A 26 1.76 -2.17 4.00
C ALA A 26 2.86 -1.83 2.97
N GLU A 27 3.62 -2.82 2.52
CA GLU A 27 4.59 -2.67 1.43
C GLU A 27 3.89 -2.38 0.09
N ALA A 28 2.78 -3.07 -0.18
CA ALA A 28 2.00 -2.82 -1.38
C ALA A 28 1.39 -1.41 -1.38
N TYR A 29 0.88 -0.91 -0.25
CA TYR A 29 0.44 0.49 -0.14
C TYR A 29 1.58 1.48 -0.35
N LYS A 30 2.77 1.20 0.20
CA LYS A 30 3.94 2.06 -0.03
C LYS A 30 4.29 2.12 -1.52
N LYS A 31 4.27 0.98 -2.20
CA LYS A 31 4.58 0.89 -3.63
C LYS A 31 3.54 1.59 -4.50
N LEU A 32 2.25 1.50 -4.16
CA LEU A 32 1.19 2.23 -4.86
C LEU A 32 1.33 3.76 -4.75
N LEU A 33 1.74 4.26 -3.58
CA LEU A 33 2.02 5.69 -3.40
C LEU A 33 3.20 6.15 -4.25
N GLU A 34 4.24 5.32 -4.36
CA GLU A 34 5.47 5.63 -5.11
C GLU A 34 5.26 5.57 -6.62
N ILE A 35 4.59 4.53 -7.14
CA ILE A 35 4.38 4.36 -8.59
C ILE A 35 3.28 5.28 -9.10
N GLY A 36 2.22 5.49 -8.33
CA GLY A 36 1.11 6.33 -8.76
C GLY A 36 1.31 7.83 -8.52
N ASP A 37 2.49 8.24 -8.01
CA ASP A 37 2.78 9.60 -7.51
C ASP A 37 1.58 10.24 -6.78
N THR A 38 0.99 9.46 -5.86
CA THR A 38 -0.31 9.77 -5.26
C THR A 38 -0.20 9.92 -3.75
N THR A 39 -1.14 10.66 -3.18
CA THR A 39 -1.21 10.88 -1.74
C THR A 39 -1.92 9.73 -1.02
N GLN A 40 -1.67 9.60 0.30
CA GLN A 40 -2.41 8.63 1.13
C GLN A 40 -3.93 8.85 1.09
N SER A 41 -4.37 10.11 0.93
CA SER A 41 -5.78 10.47 0.85
C SER A 41 -6.42 9.96 -0.44
N GLU A 42 -5.73 10.10 -1.56
CA GLU A 42 -6.20 9.64 -2.88
C GLU A 42 -6.20 8.12 -2.97
N LEU A 43 -5.13 7.47 -2.51
CA LEU A 43 -5.08 6.01 -2.42
C LEU A 43 -6.17 5.45 -1.49
N ALA A 44 -6.42 6.11 -0.36
CA ALA A 44 -7.49 5.69 0.55
C ALA A 44 -8.87 5.78 -0.14
N LYS A 45 -9.13 6.84 -0.89
CA LYS A 45 -10.37 7.00 -1.65
C LYS A 45 -10.54 5.91 -2.70
N SER A 46 -9.49 5.59 -3.48
CA SER A 46 -9.56 4.55 -4.52
C SER A 46 -9.80 3.15 -3.96
N LEU A 47 -9.36 2.89 -2.71
CA LEU A 47 -9.54 1.61 -2.02
C LEU A 47 -10.80 1.57 -1.12
N GLY A 48 -11.59 2.63 -1.05
CA GLY A 48 -12.75 2.72 -0.16
C GLY A 48 -12.38 2.63 1.33
N LYS A 49 -11.20 3.16 1.71
CA LYS A 49 -10.67 3.18 3.08
C LYS A 49 -10.49 4.62 3.59
N SER A 50 -10.16 4.77 4.86
CA SER A 50 -9.76 6.07 5.41
C SER A 50 -8.26 6.34 5.17
N GLN A 51 -7.88 7.62 5.08
CA GLN A 51 -6.46 8.00 5.03
C GLN A 51 -5.71 7.53 6.28
N SER A 52 -6.36 7.52 7.45
CA SER A 52 -5.80 6.99 8.69
C SER A 52 -5.51 5.49 8.63
N PHE A 53 -6.31 4.71 7.88
CA PHE A 53 -6.07 3.28 7.68
C PHE A 53 -4.75 3.05 6.93
N ILE A 54 -4.55 3.76 5.81
CA ILE A 54 -3.31 3.71 5.03
C ILE A 54 -2.12 4.15 5.91
N ALA A 55 -2.26 5.26 6.63
CA ALA A 55 -1.20 5.77 7.52
C ALA A 55 -0.83 4.77 8.62
N ASN A 56 -1.80 4.07 9.21
CA ASN A 56 -1.57 3.06 10.24
C ASN A 56 -0.76 1.87 9.67
N LYS A 57 -1.12 1.38 8.48
CA LYS A 57 -0.40 0.28 7.81
C LYS A 57 1.05 0.65 7.53
N LEU A 58 1.31 1.85 7.00
CA LEU A 58 2.68 2.34 6.76
C LEU A 58 3.49 2.50 8.05
N ARG A 59 2.85 2.87 9.17
CA ARG A 59 3.51 2.92 10.49
C ARG A 59 3.89 1.53 10.99
N LEU A 60 3.04 0.53 10.77
CA LEU A 60 3.36 -0.86 11.10
C LEU A 60 4.55 -1.37 10.29
N LEU A 61 4.67 -1.01 9.01
CA LEU A 61 5.84 -1.35 8.19
C LEU A 61 7.14 -0.78 8.76
N LYS A 62 7.13 0.49 9.18
CA LYS A 62 8.30 1.12 9.82
C LYS A 62 8.65 0.44 11.14
N LEU A 63 7.64 0.05 11.92
CA LEU A 63 7.83 -0.64 13.19
C LEU A 63 8.40 -2.04 12.99
N ALA A 64 7.83 -2.82 12.06
CA ALA A 64 8.31 -4.14 11.69
C ALA A 64 9.78 -4.07 11.27
N ARG A 65 10.12 -3.14 10.36
CA ARG A 65 11.52 -2.96 9.94
C ARG A 65 12.45 -2.65 11.12
N LYS A 66 11.99 -1.88 12.11
CA LYS A 66 12.76 -1.57 13.31
C LYS A 66 13.04 -2.81 14.19
N TYR A 67 12.14 -3.77 14.28
CA TYR A 67 12.30 -4.93 15.17
C TYR A 67 12.78 -6.21 14.48
N TYR A 68 12.58 -6.36 13.17
CA TYR A 68 13.05 -7.52 12.41
C TYR A 68 14.50 -7.39 11.91
N PHE A 69 15.07 -6.18 11.92
CA PHE A 69 16.43 -5.89 11.44
C PHE A 69 17.32 -5.21 12.51
N ALA A 70 16.91 -5.23 13.79
CA ALA A 70 17.69 -4.72 14.92
C ALA A 70 18.27 -5.86 15.76
#